data_AF-A0A024VJM9-F1
#
_entry.id   AF-A0A024VJM9-F1
#
_cell.length_a   1.000
_cell.length_b   1.000
_cell.length_c   1.000
_cell.angle_alpha   90.00
_cell.angle_beta   90.00
_cell.angle_gamma   90.00
#
_symmetry.space_group_name_H-M   'P 1'
#
loop_
_entity.id
_entity.type
_entity.pdbx_description
1 polymer ?
#
loop_
_entity_poly.entity_id
_entity_poly.type
_entity_poly.pdbx_seq_one_letter_code
_entity_poly.pdbx_strand_id
1 'polypeptide(L)'
;MTSICIICSLKCNDKYDDILYNSNKNVLNKNFLFKNLLKIDNFTLISFYKTLLFCLNESCLIFILKIIKNNLIVVLALGDYLKVKCHACVGGTVVREDIDKLKQGVHMVVGTPGRVYDMIDKRHLGVDRLKLFILDEADEMLSRGFKAQIYEVFKKLVPDIQVALFSATMPQEILELTTRFMRDPKTILVKKDELTLEGIRQFYVAVEKEEWKLDTLCDLYETLTITQSIIYCNTRKKVDILTQEMHNRLFTVSCMHGDMDQKDRDLIMREFRSGSTRVLVTTDLLARGIDVQQVSLVINYDLPASPDTYIHRIGRSGRFGRKGVAINFVTNDDKEKDKLKKIESYYSTQIEEMPLEKMSTKEETFNNENDIEGNTEEIVDTFDALGLNEKLLRGIYSYGFEKPSAIQQRGIKPILNGYDTIGQAQSGTGKTATFVISSLQLINYDYVACQALILAPTRELAQQIQKVSE
;
A
#
# COMPACT_ATOMS: atom_id res chain seq x y z
N MET A 1 13.84 23.17 32.48
CA MET A 1 12.85 23.28 33.57
C MET A 1 12.28 24.69 33.75
N THR A 2 13.05 25.76 33.56
CA THR A 2 12.59 27.16 33.73
C THR A 2 11.64 27.69 32.63
N SER A 3 11.67 27.14 31.42
CA SER A 3 10.71 27.52 30.35
C SER A 3 9.36 26.80 30.43
N ILE A 4 9.22 25.81 31.32
CA ILE A 4 8.01 24.97 31.47
C ILE A 4 7.06 25.55 32.54
N CYS A 5 7.57 26.33 33.51
CA CYS A 5 6.76 26.99 34.53
C CYS A 5 5.90 28.16 34.01
N ILE A 6 6.27 28.78 32.89
CA ILE A 6 5.57 29.96 32.36
C ILE A 6 4.23 29.57 31.74
N ILE A 7 4.14 28.40 31.10
CA ILE A 7 2.90 27.92 30.46
C ILE A 7 1.89 27.42 31.50
N CYS A 8 2.35 26.82 32.61
CA CYS A 8 1.46 26.41 33.70
C CYS A 8 1.00 27.59 34.57
N SER A 9 1.82 28.64 34.75
CA SER A 9 1.41 29.82 35.53
C SER A 9 0.40 30.72 34.80
N LEU A 10 0.36 30.67 33.46
CA LEU A 10 -0.57 31.47 32.65
C LEU A 10 -2.00 30.89 32.57
N LYS A 11 -2.24 29.68 33.09
CA LYS A 11 -3.53 28.99 33.01
C LYS A 11 -4.28 28.83 34.34
N CYS A 12 -3.76 29.41 35.43
CA CYS A 12 -4.28 29.22 36.78
C CYS A 12 -4.77 30.50 37.47
N ASN A 13 -5.16 31.53 36.71
CA ASN A 13 -5.86 32.69 37.29
C ASN A 13 -7.16 32.98 36.53
N ASP A 14 -8.27 32.78 37.22
CA ASP A 14 -9.61 33.23 36.83
C ASP A 14 -9.62 34.76 36.72
N LYS A 15 -9.57 35.28 35.48
CA LYS A 15 -10.06 36.60 35.01
C LYS A 15 -9.44 36.91 33.64
N TYR A 16 -10.09 36.50 32.56
CA TYR A 16 -9.70 36.88 31.19
C TYR A 16 -10.91 36.99 30.26
N ASP A 17 -11.95 37.73 30.66
CA ASP A 17 -13.04 38.12 29.75
C ASP A 17 -12.79 39.46 29.01
N ASP A 18 -11.66 40.14 29.22
CA ASP A 18 -11.45 41.51 28.68
C ASP A 18 -10.21 41.74 27.80
N ILE A 19 -9.46 40.70 27.38
CA ILE A 19 -8.22 40.88 26.58
C ILE A 19 -8.22 40.05 25.28
N LEU A 20 -9.39 39.92 24.63
CA LEU A 20 -9.50 39.33 23.28
C LEU A 20 -9.98 40.30 22.21
N TYR A 21 -10.06 41.61 22.51
CA TYR A 21 -10.53 42.60 21.54
C TYR A 21 -9.46 43.49 20.90
N ASN A 22 -8.18 43.39 21.25
CA ASN A 22 -7.15 44.21 20.58
C ASN A 22 -5.75 43.60 20.70
N SER A 23 -5.33 42.80 19.71
CA SER A 23 -3.99 42.89 19.11
C SER A 23 -3.72 41.70 18.18
N ASN A 24 -3.64 42.00 16.89
CA ASN A 24 -2.96 41.21 15.88
C ASN A 24 -1.49 40.93 16.27
N LYS A 25 -0.97 39.77 15.83
CA LYS A 25 0.43 39.29 15.88
C LYS A 25 0.91 38.65 17.19
N ASN A 26 0.80 37.32 17.27
CA ASN A 26 1.95 36.41 17.48
C ASN A 26 1.46 34.96 17.54
N VAL A 27 1.51 34.28 16.39
CA VAL A 27 1.30 32.83 16.30
C VAL A 27 2.48 32.13 16.95
N LEU A 28 2.29 31.65 18.18
CA LEU A 28 3.18 30.69 18.82
C LEU A 28 3.31 29.46 17.91
N ASN A 29 4.52 29.31 17.38
CA ASN A 29 4.88 28.41 16.29
C ASN A 29 4.71 26.93 16.72
N LYS A 30 3.64 26.27 16.26
CA LYS A 30 3.33 24.84 16.54
C LYS A 30 4.50 23.89 16.29
N ASN A 31 5.43 24.25 15.40
CA ASN A 31 6.62 23.46 15.10
C ASN A 31 7.67 23.43 16.23
N PHE A 32 7.66 24.41 17.14
CA PHE A 32 8.64 24.46 18.24
C PHE A 32 8.31 23.48 19.38
N LEU A 33 7.03 23.24 19.64
CA LEU A 33 6.57 22.21 20.58
C LEU A 33 6.81 20.79 20.04
N PHE A 34 6.59 20.58 18.74
CA PHE A 34 6.74 19.27 18.09
C PHE A 34 8.19 18.77 18.06
N LYS A 35 9.18 19.66 17.82
CA LYS A 35 10.60 19.28 17.77
C LYS A 35 11.18 18.83 19.12
N ASN A 36 10.60 19.25 20.23
CA ASN A 36 11.09 18.90 21.56
C ASN A 36 10.47 17.62 22.13
N LEU A 37 9.28 17.21 21.67
CA LEU A 37 8.62 15.97 22.10
C LEU A 37 9.31 14.69 21.57
N LEU A 38 9.95 14.76 20.40
CA LEU A 38 10.64 13.62 19.76
C LEU A 38 12.00 13.25 20.39
N LYS A 39 12.48 14.02 21.37
CA LYS A 39 13.77 13.78 22.06
C LYS A 39 13.62 13.28 23.50
N ILE A 40 12.40 12.93 23.91
CA ILE A 40 12.08 12.58 25.29
C ILE A 40 12.14 11.06 25.44
N ASP A 41 13.01 10.59 26.32
CA ASP A 41 13.17 9.21 26.76
C ASP A 41 11.84 8.67 27.35
N ASN A 42 11.55 7.39 27.14
CA ASN A 42 10.28 6.74 27.55
C ASN A 42 9.90 6.99 29.02
N PHE A 43 10.89 7.13 29.92
CA PHE A 43 10.66 7.36 31.35
C PHE A 43 10.17 8.79 31.64
N THR A 44 10.69 9.78 30.91
CA THR A 44 10.36 11.20 31.06
C THR A 44 8.98 11.51 30.44
N LEU A 45 8.61 10.78 29.39
CA LEU A 45 7.28 10.84 28.76
C LEU A 45 6.17 10.45 29.76
N ILE A 46 6.37 9.37 30.53
CA ILE A 46 5.41 8.90 31.54
C ILE A 46 5.18 9.94 32.65
N SER A 47 6.23 10.65 33.08
CA SER A 47 6.11 11.73 34.08
C SER A 47 5.39 12.96 33.51
N PHE A 48 5.58 13.27 32.22
CA PHE A 48 4.86 14.32 31.52
C PHE A 48 3.36 14.00 31.42
N TYR A 49 3.02 12.74 31.10
CA TYR A 49 1.64 12.25 31.03
C TYR A 49 0.92 12.26 32.38
N LYS A 50 1.60 11.89 33.49
CA LYS A 50 1.02 11.98 34.84
C LYS A 50 0.62 13.39 35.24
N THR A 51 1.39 14.39 34.80
CA THR A 51 1.12 15.80 35.08
C THR A 51 -0.01 16.34 34.20
N LEU A 52 -0.08 15.90 32.93
CA LEU A 52 -1.15 16.26 31.99
C LEU A 52 -2.51 15.65 32.39
N LEU A 53 -2.51 14.44 32.96
CA LEU A 53 -3.71 13.73 33.45
C LEU A 53 -4.42 14.48 34.59
N PHE A 54 -3.67 15.28 35.35
CA PHE A 54 -4.20 16.06 36.48
C PHE A 54 -4.86 17.38 36.05
N CYS A 55 -4.69 17.80 34.79
CA CYS A 55 -5.08 19.14 34.32
C CYS A 55 -6.18 19.14 33.23
N LEU A 56 -6.75 17.99 32.85
CA LEU A 56 -7.65 17.89 31.70
C LEU A 56 -9.00 17.26 32.08
N ASN A 57 -10.10 17.91 31.68
CA ASN A 57 -11.46 17.36 31.75
C ASN A 57 -11.57 16.05 30.94
N GLU A 58 -12.49 15.16 31.33
CA GLU A 58 -12.72 13.84 30.68
C GLU A 58 -12.82 13.93 29.15
N SER A 59 -13.48 14.97 28.63
CA SER A 59 -13.65 15.18 27.19
C SER A 59 -12.32 15.43 26.45
N CYS A 60 -11.38 16.15 27.06
CA CYS A 60 -10.04 16.34 26.51
C CYS A 60 -9.19 15.09 26.65
N LEU A 61 -9.36 14.32 27.73
CA LEU A 61 -8.67 13.05 27.91
C LEU A 61 -9.09 12.03 26.84
N ILE A 62 -10.39 11.96 26.53
CA ILE A 62 -10.94 11.13 25.45
C ILE A 62 -10.41 11.61 24.09
N PHE A 63 -10.37 12.93 23.86
CA PHE A 63 -9.86 13.48 22.59
C PHE A 63 -8.35 13.23 22.41
N ILE A 64 -7.56 13.37 23.47
CA ILE A 64 -6.13 13.07 23.48
C ILE A 64 -5.87 11.57 23.38
N LEU A 65 -6.63 10.72 24.08
CA LEU A 65 -6.57 9.27 23.90
C LEU A 65 -6.94 8.87 22.47
N LYS A 66 -7.91 9.53 21.84
CA LYS A 66 -8.30 9.29 20.44
C LYS A 66 -7.23 9.77 19.46
N ILE A 67 -6.55 10.90 19.76
CA ILE A 67 -5.41 11.40 19.00
C ILE A 67 -4.18 10.51 19.18
N ILE A 68 -3.89 10.02 20.39
CA ILE A 68 -2.77 9.12 20.69
C ILE A 68 -3.03 7.74 20.08
N LYS A 69 -4.26 7.20 20.18
CA LYS A 69 -4.64 5.94 19.54
C LYS A 69 -4.56 6.02 18.00
N ASN A 70 -4.84 7.19 17.42
CA ASN A 70 -4.69 7.42 15.97
C ASN A 70 -3.24 7.76 15.52
N ASN A 71 -2.38 8.29 16.38
CA ASN A 71 -1.01 8.70 16.01
C ASN A 71 0.09 7.75 16.52
N LEU A 72 -0.23 6.81 17.41
CA LEU A 72 0.73 5.85 18.00
C LEU A 72 0.37 4.39 17.66
N ILE A 73 -0.15 4.14 16.46
CA ILE A 73 -0.15 2.78 15.92
C ILE A 73 1.30 2.49 15.51
N VAL A 74 2.08 1.95 16.44
CA VAL A 74 3.22 1.14 16.05
C VAL A 74 2.61 -0.01 15.26
N VAL A 75 2.77 0.00 13.93
CA VAL A 75 2.28 -1.09 13.07
C VAL A 75 3.11 -2.31 13.42
N LEU A 76 2.58 -3.11 14.36
CA LEU A 76 3.10 -4.42 14.72
C LEU A 76 2.85 -5.36 13.54
N ALA A 77 3.80 -6.22 13.18
CA ALA A 77 3.63 -7.19 12.10
C ALA A 77 2.62 -8.28 12.51
N LEU A 78 2.00 -8.97 11.54
CA LEU A 78 1.01 -10.01 11.83
C LEU A 78 1.63 -11.19 12.61
N GLY A 79 2.92 -11.48 12.37
CA GLY A 79 3.64 -12.57 13.01
C GLY A 79 4.38 -12.20 14.31
N ASP A 80 4.27 -10.97 14.83
CA ASP A 80 5.03 -10.49 16.00
C ASP A 80 4.88 -11.41 17.22
N TYR A 81 3.69 -11.98 17.42
CA TYR A 81 3.40 -12.87 18.55
C TYR A 81 3.76 -14.34 18.30
N LEU A 82 4.16 -14.69 17.08
CA LEU A 82 4.36 -16.07 16.62
C LEU A 82 5.84 -16.47 16.55
N LYS A 83 6.77 -15.51 16.73
CA LYS A 83 8.23 -15.73 16.57
C LYS A 83 8.59 -16.36 15.22
N VAL A 84 7.82 -16.00 14.19
CA VAL A 84 8.09 -16.43 12.82
C VAL A 84 9.41 -15.83 12.35
N LYS A 85 10.05 -16.51 11.39
CA LYS A 85 11.26 -16.04 10.72
C LYS A 85 10.97 -15.98 9.24
N CYS A 86 11.00 -14.79 8.67
CA CYS A 86 10.69 -14.55 7.28
C CYS A 86 11.89 -13.90 6.59
N HIS A 87 12.26 -14.34 5.39
CA HIS A 87 13.36 -13.71 4.66
C HIS A 87 12.97 -13.32 3.24
N ALA A 88 13.33 -12.09 2.85
CA ALA A 88 13.14 -11.59 1.50
C ALA A 88 14.35 -11.91 0.60
N CYS A 89 14.20 -12.88 -0.29
CA CYS A 89 15.16 -13.23 -1.34
C CYS A 89 14.92 -12.37 -2.59
N VAL A 90 15.55 -11.20 -2.64
CA VAL A 90 15.36 -10.23 -3.73
C VAL A 90 16.65 -9.97 -4.50
N GLY A 91 16.57 -9.71 -5.80
CA GLY A 91 17.75 -9.34 -6.59
C GLY A 91 18.47 -8.10 -6.03
N GLY A 92 19.74 -7.89 -6.41
CA GLY A 92 20.50 -6.67 -6.08
C GLY A 92 20.93 -6.52 -4.61
N THR A 93 20.49 -7.38 -3.71
CA THR A 93 21.12 -7.58 -2.40
C THR A 93 22.32 -8.51 -2.53
N VAL A 94 23.20 -8.48 -1.51
CA VAL A 94 24.38 -9.34 -1.43
C VAL A 94 23.92 -10.79 -1.24
N VAL A 95 24.21 -11.62 -2.24
CA VAL A 95 23.80 -13.04 -2.28
C VAL A 95 24.28 -13.81 -1.04
N ARG A 96 25.46 -13.47 -0.52
CA ARG A 96 26.02 -14.12 0.67
C ARG A 96 25.14 -13.93 1.91
N GLU A 97 24.53 -12.77 2.08
CA GLU A 97 23.62 -12.51 3.21
C GLU A 97 22.35 -13.36 3.13
N ASP A 98 21.80 -13.54 1.93
CA ASP A 98 20.68 -14.45 1.70
C ASP A 98 21.06 -15.87 2.06
N ILE A 99 22.21 -16.36 1.58
CA ILE A 99 22.71 -17.71 1.88
C ILE A 99 22.87 -17.91 3.39
N ASP A 100 23.48 -16.95 4.08
CA ASP A 100 23.75 -17.06 5.51
C ASP A 100 22.45 -17.08 6.32
N LYS A 101 21.46 -16.26 5.97
CA LYS A 101 20.12 -16.28 6.59
C LYS A 101 19.35 -17.56 6.30
N LEU A 102 19.37 -18.04 5.06
CA LEU A 102 18.69 -19.30 4.69
C LEU A 102 19.32 -20.50 5.42
N LYS A 103 20.64 -20.52 5.62
CA LYS A 103 21.34 -21.54 6.41
C LYS A 103 20.99 -21.50 7.91
N GLN A 104 20.72 -20.31 8.46
CA GLN A 104 20.22 -20.19 9.84
C GLN A 104 18.80 -20.75 10.01
N GLY A 105 18.10 -20.97 8.89
CA GLY A 105 16.75 -21.51 8.85
C GLY A 105 15.69 -20.42 8.99
N VAL A 106 14.71 -20.46 8.07
CA VAL A 106 13.57 -19.55 8.01
C VAL A 106 12.30 -20.36 7.82
N HIS A 107 11.18 -19.88 8.36
CA HIS A 107 9.89 -20.54 8.22
C HIS A 107 9.22 -20.19 6.89
N MET A 108 9.46 -18.96 6.43
CA MET A 108 8.87 -18.42 5.21
C MET A 108 9.94 -17.70 4.37
N VAL A 109 9.82 -17.83 3.05
CA VAL A 109 10.60 -17.04 2.10
C VAL A 109 9.65 -16.24 1.23
N VAL A 110 9.94 -14.96 1.08
CA VAL A 110 9.32 -14.09 0.08
C VAL A 110 10.38 -13.68 -0.90
N GLY A 111 10.10 -13.60 -2.20
CA GLY A 111 11.14 -13.13 -3.10
C GLY A 111 10.75 -12.93 -4.54
N THR A 112 11.65 -12.32 -5.28
CA THR A 112 11.52 -12.19 -6.73
C THR A 112 11.85 -13.53 -7.41
N PRO A 113 11.11 -13.95 -8.46
CA PRO A 113 11.28 -15.27 -9.09
C PRO A 113 12.73 -15.63 -9.43
N GLY A 114 13.49 -14.68 -9.99
CA GLY A 114 14.89 -14.92 -10.36
C GLY A 114 15.82 -15.23 -9.19
N ARG A 115 15.74 -14.46 -8.09
CA ARG A 115 16.59 -14.70 -6.90
C ARG A 115 16.16 -15.97 -6.16
N VAL A 116 14.85 -16.21 -6.05
CA VAL A 116 14.34 -17.45 -5.43
C VAL A 116 14.79 -18.66 -6.22
N TYR A 117 14.65 -18.65 -7.54
CA TYR A 117 15.13 -19.72 -8.41
C TYR A 117 16.62 -20.00 -8.19
N ASP A 118 17.46 -18.96 -8.17
CA ASP A 118 18.91 -19.10 -7.93
C ASP A 118 19.21 -19.78 -6.57
N MET A 119 18.49 -19.39 -5.52
CA MET A 119 18.67 -19.98 -4.18
C MET A 119 18.23 -21.45 -4.12
N ILE A 120 17.17 -21.83 -4.83
CA ILE A 120 16.70 -23.23 -4.90
C ILE A 120 17.64 -24.06 -5.78
N ASP A 121 18.02 -23.55 -6.96
CA ASP A 121 18.86 -24.26 -7.93
C ASP A 121 20.25 -24.60 -7.36
N LYS A 122 20.85 -23.64 -6.65
CA LYS A 122 22.13 -23.82 -5.94
C LYS A 122 22.00 -24.54 -4.60
N ARG A 123 20.81 -25.03 -4.24
CA ARG A 123 20.51 -25.76 -3.00
C ARG A 123 20.81 -24.98 -1.72
N HIS A 124 20.66 -23.66 -1.76
CA HIS A 124 20.73 -22.80 -0.56
C HIS A 124 19.36 -22.67 0.11
N LEU A 125 18.27 -22.83 -0.64
CA LEU A 125 16.89 -22.90 -0.14
C LEU A 125 16.36 -24.33 -0.28
N GLY A 126 16.09 -24.98 0.86
CA GLY A 126 15.36 -26.26 0.90
C GLY A 126 13.87 -26.04 0.63
N VAL A 127 13.27 -26.92 -0.18
CA VAL A 127 11.87 -26.83 -0.63
C VAL A 127 11.05 -28.09 -0.32
N ASP A 128 11.68 -29.09 0.32
CA ASP A 128 11.10 -30.39 0.65
C ASP A 128 9.99 -30.33 1.71
N ARG A 129 9.93 -29.23 2.48
CA ARG A 129 8.96 -29.01 3.56
C ARG A 129 7.92 -27.96 3.25
N LEU A 130 7.91 -27.45 2.01
CA LEU A 130 6.91 -26.47 1.58
C LEU A 130 5.53 -27.11 1.62
N LYS A 131 4.61 -26.40 2.29
CA LYS A 131 3.19 -26.71 2.35
C LYS A 131 2.39 -25.82 1.40
N LEU A 132 2.85 -24.59 1.22
CA LEU A 132 2.14 -23.56 0.47
C LEU A 132 3.08 -22.78 -0.45
N PHE A 133 2.67 -22.64 -1.71
CA PHE A 133 3.32 -21.80 -2.73
C PHE A 133 2.36 -20.71 -3.20
N ILE A 134 2.79 -19.46 -3.10
CA ILE A 134 1.95 -18.29 -3.42
C ILE A 134 2.57 -17.48 -4.56
N LEU A 135 1.74 -17.07 -5.51
CA LEU A 135 2.06 -16.13 -6.57
C LEU A 135 1.28 -14.83 -6.32
N ASP A 136 1.95 -13.75 -5.91
CA ASP A 136 1.33 -12.43 -5.72
C ASP A 136 1.56 -11.51 -6.93
N GLU A 137 0.55 -10.71 -7.28
CA GLU A 137 0.51 -9.86 -8.50
C GLU A 137 1.00 -10.65 -9.74
N ALA A 138 0.36 -11.80 -9.99
CA ALA A 138 0.81 -12.76 -11.00
C ALA A 138 0.80 -12.19 -12.44
N ASP A 139 -0.18 -11.36 -12.77
CA ASP A 139 -0.24 -10.59 -14.02
C ASP A 139 1.00 -9.73 -14.24
N GLU A 140 1.44 -9.02 -13.19
CA GLU A 140 2.65 -8.23 -13.22
C GLU A 140 3.90 -9.09 -13.43
N MET A 141 3.99 -10.25 -12.76
CA MET A 141 5.13 -11.14 -12.93
C MET A 141 5.25 -11.64 -14.38
N LEU A 142 4.13 -11.96 -15.03
CA LEU A 142 4.14 -12.37 -16.44
C LEU A 142 4.52 -11.21 -17.36
N SER A 143 3.99 -10.01 -17.14
CA SER A 143 4.32 -8.82 -17.95
C SER A 143 5.81 -8.47 -17.93
N ARG A 144 6.51 -8.79 -16.83
CA ARG A 144 7.96 -8.61 -16.66
C ARG A 144 8.81 -9.72 -17.26
N GLY A 145 8.18 -10.71 -17.90
CA GLY A 145 8.87 -11.85 -18.49
C GLY A 145 9.34 -12.90 -17.48
N PHE A 146 8.79 -12.92 -16.26
CA PHE A 146 9.16 -13.93 -15.26
C PHE A 146 8.54 -15.32 -15.48
N LYS A 147 7.78 -15.50 -16.57
CA LYS A 147 7.09 -16.76 -16.89
C LYS A 147 8.05 -17.95 -16.79
N ALA A 148 9.20 -17.90 -17.46
CA ALA A 148 10.16 -19.00 -17.44
C ALA A 148 10.67 -19.31 -16.02
N GLN A 149 11.03 -18.29 -15.24
CA GLN A 149 11.55 -18.47 -13.88
C GLN A 149 10.50 -19.05 -12.94
N ILE A 150 9.23 -18.65 -13.05
CA ILE A 150 8.14 -19.22 -12.24
C ILE A 150 8.01 -20.72 -12.55
N TYR A 151 8.05 -21.11 -13.82
CA TYR A 151 8.01 -22.53 -14.21
C TYR A 151 9.21 -23.31 -13.64
N GLU A 152 10.40 -22.74 -13.69
CA GLU A 152 11.60 -23.38 -13.17
C GLU A 152 11.60 -23.51 -11.64
N VAL A 153 11.02 -22.55 -10.92
CA VAL A 153 10.75 -22.69 -9.48
C VAL A 153 9.75 -23.83 -9.25
N PHE A 154 8.61 -23.80 -9.94
CA PHE A 154 7.52 -24.77 -9.75
C PHE A 154 7.97 -26.22 -9.98
N LYS A 155 8.78 -26.48 -11.03
CA LYS A 155 9.35 -27.80 -11.33
C LYS A 155 10.22 -28.39 -10.21
N LYS A 156 10.76 -27.55 -9.32
CA LYS A 156 11.60 -27.97 -8.19
C LYS A 156 10.80 -28.17 -6.90
N LEU A 157 9.52 -27.79 -6.86
CA LEU A 157 8.67 -27.93 -5.68
C LEU A 157 8.17 -29.38 -5.54
N VAL A 158 7.65 -29.69 -4.36
CA VAL A 158 7.04 -31.00 -4.07
C VAL A 158 5.76 -31.21 -4.90
N PRO A 159 5.46 -32.44 -5.38
CA PRO A 159 4.33 -32.69 -6.30
C PRO A 159 2.96 -32.27 -5.76
N ASP A 160 2.74 -32.43 -4.45
CA ASP A 160 1.45 -32.15 -3.81
C ASP A 160 1.34 -30.75 -3.18
N ILE A 161 2.22 -29.83 -3.58
CA ILE A 161 2.23 -28.46 -3.07
C ILE A 161 0.87 -27.76 -3.28
N GLN A 162 0.35 -27.13 -2.24
CA GLN A 162 -0.83 -26.25 -2.37
C GLN A 162 -0.42 -24.94 -3.03
N VAL A 163 -1.21 -24.47 -3.99
CA VAL A 163 -0.92 -23.25 -4.76
C VAL A 163 -2.01 -22.20 -4.54
N ALA A 164 -1.61 -20.98 -4.21
CA ALA A 164 -2.50 -19.83 -4.20
C ALA A 164 -2.01 -18.74 -5.14
N LEU A 165 -2.87 -18.26 -6.03
CA LEU A 165 -2.56 -17.21 -7.00
C LEU A 165 -3.41 -15.97 -6.69
N PHE A 166 -2.74 -14.83 -6.54
CA PHE A 166 -3.37 -13.54 -6.33
C PHE A 166 -2.97 -12.57 -7.43
N SER A 167 -3.96 -11.92 -8.05
CA SER A 167 -3.74 -11.05 -9.19
C SER A 167 -4.77 -9.92 -9.22
N ALA A 168 -4.46 -8.79 -9.83
CA ALA A 168 -5.45 -7.75 -10.09
C ALA A 168 -6.31 -8.11 -11.31
N THR A 169 -5.67 -8.69 -12.33
CA THR A 169 -6.29 -9.07 -13.60
C THR A 169 -6.08 -10.56 -13.89
N MET A 170 -6.95 -11.13 -14.73
CA MET A 170 -6.87 -12.53 -15.16
C MET A 170 -6.82 -12.64 -16.70
N PRO A 171 -5.72 -12.19 -17.34
CA PRO A 171 -5.53 -12.41 -18.77
C PRO A 171 -5.36 -13.90 -19.10
N GLN A 172 -5.52 -14.27 -20.38
CA GLN A 172 -5.40 -15.66 -20.83
C GLN A 172 -4.10 -16.34 -20.39
N GLU A 173 -2.98 -15.61 -20.39
CA GLU A 173 -1.70 -16.16 -19.94
C GLU A 173 -1.68 -16.59 -18.46
N ILE A 174 -2.45 -15.91 -17.60
CA ILE A 174 -2.61 -16.31 -16.20
C ILE A 174 -3.52 -17.52 -16.09
N LEU A 175 -4.60 -17.57 -16.88
CA LEU A 175 -5.49 -18.73 -16.94
C LEU A 175 -4.73 -19.99 -17.39
N GLU A 176 -3.88 -19.89 -18.41
CA GLU A 176 -2.96 -20.97 -18.82
C GLU A 176 -2.01 -21.41 -17.71
N LEU A 177 -1.55 -20.49 -16.87
CA LEU A 177 -0.69 -20.81 -15.74
C LEU A 177 -1.47 -21.57 -14.67
N THR A 178 -2.69 -21.13 -14.34
CA THR A 178 -3.55 -21.78 -13.34
C THR A 178 -3.90 -23.22 -13.73
N THR A 179 -4.25 -23.47 -15.00
CA THR A 179 -4.58 -24.82 -15.49
C THR A 179 -3.40 -25.81 -15.43
N ARG A 180 -2.17 -25.31 -15.39
CA ARG A 180 -0.96 -26.14 -15.31
C ARG A 180 -0.46 -26.38 -13.89
N PHE A 181 -0.67 -25.42 -12.99
CA PHE A 181 -0.09 -25.45 -11.64
C PHE A 181 -1.09 -25.79 -10.55
N MET A 182 -2.40 -25.67 -10.81
CA MET A 182 -3.43 -25.77 -9.78
C MET A 182 -4.38 -26.94 -10.04
N ARG A 183 -4.89 -27.51 -8.95
CA ARG A 183 -5.80 -28.65 -8.90
C ARG A 183 -7.15 -28.18 -8.37
N ASP A 184 -8.15 -28.13 -9.25
CA ASP A 184 -9.53 -27.70 -8.93
C ASP A 184 -9.58 -26.43 -8.03
N PRO A 185 -9.01 -25.30 -8.49
CA PRO A 185 -8.84 -24.14 -7.62
C PRO A 185 -10.17 -23.50 -7.25
N LYS A 186 -10.26 -23.04 -6.01
CA LYS A 186 -11.32 -22.16 -5.53
C LYS A 186 -11.09 -20.75 -6.03
N THR A 187 -12.02 -20.24 -6.82
CA THR A 187 -11.93 -18.93 -7.46
C THR A 187 -12.74 -17.90 -6.67
N ILE A 188 -12.14 -16.73 -6.51
CA ILE A 188 -12.74 -15.53 -5.92
C ILE A 188 -12.48 -14.44 -6.94
N LEU A 189 -13.46 -14.24 -7.84
CA LEU A 189 -13.36 -13.27 -8.92
C LEU A 189 -14.25 -12.09 -8.57
N VAL A 190 -13.67 -10.89 -8.59
CA VAL A 190 -14.47 -9.67 -8.64
C VAL A 190 -14.97 -9.53 -10.08
N LYS A 191 -16.28 -9.31 -10.28
CA LYS A 191 -16.87 -9.11 -11.61
C LYS A 191 -16.09 -8.01 -12.36
N LYS A 192 -15.90 -8.19 -13.67
CA LYS A 192 -15.19 -7.21 -14.52
C LYS A 192 -15.85 -5.83 -14.50
N ASP A 193 -17.17 -5.80 -14.42
CA ASP A 193 -17.97 -4.58 -14.33
C ASP A 193 -17.83 -3.87 -12.97
N GLU A 194 -17.17 -4.53 -12.01
CA GLU A 194 -16.96 -4.05 -10.65
C GLU A 194 -15.52 -4.19 -10.14
N LEU A 195 -14.53 -4.10 -11.02
CA LEU A 195 -13.31 -3.39 -10.61
C LEU A 195 -13.66 -1.90 -10.44
N THR A 196 -14.62 -1.61 -9.56
CA THR A 196 -15.15 -0.28 -9.41
C THR A 196 -14.04 0.60 -8.86
N LEU A 197 -13.85 1.72 -9.53
CA LEU A 197 -13.10 2.85 -9.02
C LEU A 197 -13.93 3.58 -7.95
N GLU A 198 -14.81 2.85 -7.25
CA GLU A 198 -15.74 3.37 -6.25
C GLU A 198 -14.93 3.96 -5.10
N GLY A 199 -15.12 5.27 -4.90
CA GLY A 199 -14.34 6.06 -3.97
C GLY A 199 -13.24 6.91 -4.62
N ILE A 200 -12.87 6.68 -5.89
CA ILE A 200 -11.96 7.52 -6.65
C ILE A 200 -12.76 8.35 -7.65
N ARG A 201 -12.87 9.66 -7.41
CA ARG A 201 -13.44 10.58 -8.41
C ARG A 201 -12.42 10.81 -9.50
N GLN A 202 -12.82 10.57 -10.74
CA GLN A 202 -11.95 10.65 -11.90
C GLN A 202 -12.33 11.84 -12.74
N PHE A 203 -11.35 12.69 -13.02
CA PHE A 203 -11.51 13.85 -13.88
C PHE A 203 -10.49 13.81 -15.01
N TYR A 204 -10.80 14.49 -16.10
CA TYR A 204 -9.80 14.88 -17.07
C TYR A 204 -9.77 16.40 -17.22
N VAL A 205 -8.60 16.92 -17.57
CA VAL A 205 -8.41 18.31 -17.98
C VAL A 205 -7.95 18.29 -19.42
N ALA A 206 -8.76 18.88 -20.29
CA ALA A 206 -8.39 19.10 -21.67
C ALA A 206 -7.32 20.21 -21.74
N VAL A 207 -6.16 19.89 -22.29
CA VAL A 207 -5.06 20.83 -22.47
C VAL A 207 -4.77 20.96 -23.96
N GLU A 208 -4.75 22.15 -24.53
CA GLU A 208 -4.57 22.25 -26.00
C GLU A 208 -3.18 21.81 -26.45
N LYS A 209 -2.15 22.12 -25.65
CA LYS A 209 -0.74 21.86 -25.95
C LYS A 209 -0.05 21.18 -24.80
N GLU A 210 0.91 20.32 -25.11
CA GLU A 210 1.73 19.59 -24.13
C GLU A 210 2.44 20.53 -23.15
N GLU A 211 2.94 21.67 -23.63
CA GLU A 211 3.64 22.68 -22.83
C GLU A 211 2.76 23.28 -21.73
N TRP A 212 1.45 23.37 -21.96
CA TRP A 212 0.51 23.96 -21.02
C TRP A 212 0.16 23.02 -19.86
N LYS A 213 0.51 21.73 -19.95
CA LYS A 213 0.29 20.79 -18.84
C LYS A 213 1.04 21.23 -17.57
N LEU A 214 2.23 21.82 -17.71
CA LEU A 214 3.01 22.31 -16.57
C LEU A 214 2.30 23.47 -15.86
N ASP A 215 1.77 24.42 -16.63
CA ASP A 215 1.03 25.56 -16.09
C ASP A 215 -0.25 25.09 -15.39
N THR A 216 -1.04 24.23 -16.05
CA THR A 216 -2.22 23.60 -15.45
C THR A 216 -1.88 22.83 -14.17
N LEU A 217 -0.75 22.14 -14.12
CA LEU A 217 -0.30 21.42 -12.92
C LEU A 217 -0.04 22.39 -11.77
N CYS A 218 0.67 23.50 -12.03
CA CYS A 218 0.94 24.51 -11.02
C CYS A 218 -0.35 25.15 -10.49
N ASP A 219 -1.28 25.52 -11.37
CA ASP A 219 -2.56 26.12 -11.00
C ASP A 219 -3.39 25.18 -10.09
N LEU A 220 -3.34 23.87 -10.37
CA LEU A 220 -3.95 22.85 -9.52
C LEU A 220 -3.34 22.82 -8.12
N TYR A 221 -2.01 22.92 -7.99
CA TYR A 221 -1.35 22.92 -6.67
C TYR A 221 -1.55 24.22 -5.89
N GLU A 222 -1.76 25.35 -6.56
CA GLU A 222 -2.08 26.63 -5.90
C GLU A 222 -3.53 26.66 -5.39
N THR A 223 -4.45 26.05 -6.14
CA THR A 223 -5.88 26.07 -5.82
C THR A 223 -6.28 24.97 -4.82
N LEU A 224 -5.60 23.82 -4.86
CA LEU A 224 -5.97 22.65 -4.05
C LEU A 224 -5.12 22.51 -2.79
N THR A 225 -5.79 22.36 -1.64
CA THR A 225 -5.11 21.91 -0.41
C THR A 225 -4.85 20.41 -0.49
N ILE A 226 -3.67 20.03 -0.98
CA ILE A 226 -3.29 18.63 -1.20
C ILE A 226 -2.47 18.12 0.00
N THR A 227 -2.83 16.93 0.52
CA THR A 227 -2.03 16.25 1.57
C THR A 227 -0.78 15.64 0.97
N GLN A 228 -0.97 14.65 0.09
CA GLN A 228 0.08 14.02 -0.70
C GLN A 228 -0.46 13.63 -2.07
N SER A 229 0.40 13.76 -3.08
CA SER A 229 0.07 13.45 -4.47
C SER A 229 1.17 12.67 -5.17
N ILE A 230 0.75 11.87 -6.14
CA ILE A 230 1.64 11.19 -7.08
C ILE A 230 1.35 11.71 -8.48
N ILE A 231 2.40 12.08 -9.21
CA ILE A 231 2.34 12.50 -10.60
C ILE A 231 3.02 11.43 -11.46
N TYR A 232 2.27 10.85 -12.41
CA TYR A 232 2.78 9.82 -13.32
C TYR A 232 3.15 10.41 -14.69
N CYS A 233 4.36 10.09 -15.14
CA CYS A 233 4.84 10.34 -16.50
C CYS A 233 5.23 9.02 -17.17
N ASN A 234 5.13 8.94 -18.50
CA ASN A 234 5.44 7.69 -19.22
C ASN A 234 6.94 7.45 -19.40
N THR A 235 7.78 8.48 -19.31
CA THR A 235 9.23 8.38 -19.56
C THR A 235 10.05 8.98 -18.43
N ARG A 236 11.25 8.40 -18.23
CA ARG A 236 12.19 8.83 -17.18
C ARG A 236 12.69 10.25 -17.41
N LYS A 237 13.06 10.56 -18.66
CA LYS A 237 13.47 11.90 -19.08
C LYS A 237 12.43 12.96 -18.71
N LYS A 238 11.14 12.63 -18.85
CA LYS A 238 10.06 13.56 -18.53
C LYS A 238 9.84 13.72 -17.04
N VAL A 239 10.03 12.67 -16.24
CA VAL A 239 10.07 12.77 -14.78
C VAL A 239 11.15 13.76 -14.34
N ASP A 240 12.36 13.66 -14.89
CA ASP A 240 13.48 14.54 -14.54
C ASP A 240 13.19 16.00 -14.93
N ILE A 241 12.74 16.23 -16.17
CA ILE A 241 12.38 17.57 -16.67
C ILE A 241 11.27 18.17 -15.81
N LEU A 242 10.17 17.45 -15.59
CA LEU A 242 9.04 17.95 -14.80
C LEU A 242 9.46 18.30 -13.37
N THR A 243 10.32 17.49 -12.78
CA THR A 243 10.85 17.73 -11.42
C THR A 243 11.66 19.02 -11.36
N GLN A 244 12.57 19.22 -12.33
CA GLN A 244 13.37 20.45 -12.42
C GLN A 244 12.48 21.68 -12.63
N GLU A 245 11.52 21.61 -13.55
CA GLU A 245 10.59 22.72 -13.81
C GLU A 245 9.72 23.06 -12.59
N MET A 246 9.26 22.05 -11.84
CA MET A 246 8.54 22.27 -10.58
C MET A 246 9.43 22.88 -9.49
N HIS A 247 10.70 22.48 -9.38
CA HIS A 247 11.66 23.10 -8.47
C HIS A 247 11.94 24.56 -8.81
N ASN A 248 12.06 24.89 -10.11
CA ASN A 248 12.25 26.27 -10.57
C ASN A 248 11.07 27.17 -10.19
N ARG A 249 9.86 26.60 -10.09
CA ARG A 249 8.65 27.26 -9.61
C ARG A 249 8.45 27.16 -8.09
N LEU A 250 9.49 26.81 -7.34
CA LEU A 250 9.53 26.72 -5.88
C LEU A 250 8.63 25.63 -5.26
N PHE A 251 8.18 24.65 -6.03
CA PHE A 251 7.50 23.48 -5.48
C PHE A 251 8.51 22.49 -4.90
N THR A 252 8.21 21.95 -3.71
CA THR A 252 9.02 20.87 -3.11
C THR A 252 8.50 19.53 -3.60
N VAL A 253 9.17 18.98 -4.61
CA VAL A 253 8.82 17.69 -5.22
C VAL A 253 9.99 16.70 -5.13
N SER A 254 9.67 15.42 -4.98
CA SER A 254 10.64 14.32 -5.15
C SER A 254 10.39 13.61 -6.46
N CYS A 255 11.43 13.06 -7.07
CA CYS A 255 11.30 12.23 -8.27
C CYS A 255 11.78 10.81 -8.02
N MET A 256 11.20 9.83 -8.71
CA MET A 256 11.70 8.45 -8.67
C MET A 256 11.51 7.71 -10.00
N HIS A 257 12.57 7.08 -10.50
CA HIS A 257 12.53 6.27 -11.72
C HIS A 257 13.60 5.17 -11.72
N GLY A 258 13.57 4.30 -12.73
CA GLY A 258 14.36 3.07 -12.79
C GLY A 258 15.87 3.20 -13.01
N ASP A 259 16.39 4.40 -13.29
CA ASP A 259 17.84 4.63 -13.45
C ASP A 259 18.53 5.09 -12.16
N MET A 260 17.74 5.43 -11.13
CA MET A 260 18.29 5.84 -9.84
C MET A 260 18.87 4.66 -9.07
N ASP A 261 19.85 4.90 -8.20
CA ASP A 261 20.35 3.86 -7.31
C ASP A 261 19.29 3.44 -6.29
N GLN A 262 19.31 2.16 -5.92
CA GLN A 262 18.31 1.62 -4.99
C GLN A 262 18.31 2.36 -3.63
N LYS A 263 19.50 2.76 -3.16
CA LYS A 263 19.62 3.50 -1.89
C LYS A 263 18.88 4.83 -1.93
N ASP A 264 18.92 5.52 -3.05
CA ASP A 264 18.22 6.80 -3.24
C ASP A 264 16.71 6.57 -3.32
N ARG A 265 16.27 5.52 -4.04
CA ARG A 265 14.86 5.13 -4.09
C ARG A 265 14.30 4.83 -2.70
N ASP A 266 15.04 4.08 -1.89
CA ASP A 266 14.64 3.73 -0.53
C ASP A 266 14.56 4.96 0.39
N LEU A 267 15.44 5.95 0.19
CA LEU A 267 15.40 7.23 0.89
C LEU A 267 14.17 8.04 0.50
N ILE A 268 13.95 8.25 -0.81
CA ILE A 268 12.80 9.00 -1.33
C ILE A 268 11.48 8.38 -0.87
N MET A 269 11.38 7.05 -0.90
CA MET A 269 10.20 6.34 -0.40
C MET A 269 9.99 6.52 1.10
N ARG A 270 11.06 6.62 1.88
CA ARG A 270 10.95 6.89 3.32
C ARG A 270 10.46 8.30 3.58
N GLU A 271 11.02 9.29 2.88
CA GLU A 271 10.61 10.70 2.98
C GLU A 271 9.18 10.93 2.53
N PHE A 272 8.77 10.27 1.45
CA PHE A 272 7.40 10.32 0.97
C PHE A 272 6.44 9.64 1.95
N ARG A 273 6.77 8.45 2.49
CA ARG A 273 5.92 7.79 3.50
C ARG A 273 5.81 8.57 4.81
N SER A 274 6.86 9.28 5.24
CA SER A 274 6.81 10.10 6.44
C SER A 274 6.08 11.44 6.26
N GLY A 275 5.71 11.79 5.02
CA GLY A 275 5.12 13.08 4.70
C GLY A 275 6.13 14.25 4.70
N SER A 276 7.43 13.94 4.72
CA SER A 276 8.49 14.96 4.57
C SER A 276 8.43 15.58 3.18
N THR A 277 8.12 14.77 2.18
CA THR A 277 7.82 15.20 0.81
C THR A 277 6.37 14.87 0.50
N ARG A 278 5.66 15.84 -0.06
CA ARG A 278 4.22 15.73 -0.32
C ARG A 278 3.91 15.34 -1.76
N VAL A 279 4.81 15.62 -2.68
CA VAL A 279 4.62 15.39 -4.11
C VAL A 279 5.71 14.46 -4.61
N LEU A 280 5.29 13.36 -5.23
CA LEU A 280 6.19 12.39 -5.87
C LEU A 280 5.92 12.33 -7.38
N VAL A 281 6.93 12.62 -8.20
CA VAL A 281 6.90 12.45 -9.65
C VAL A 281 7.56 11.12 -10.01
N THR A 282 6.89 10.26 -10.78
CA THR A 282 7.41 8.92 -11.08
C THR A 282 6.95 8.37 -12.42
N THR A 283 7.63 7.33 -12.89
CA THR A 283 7.14 6.44 -13.95
C THR A 283 6.29 5.28 -13.41
N ASP A 284 5.78 4.44 -14.31
CA ASP A 284 4.99 3.23 -14.02
C ASP A 284 5.70 2.18 -13.18
N LEU A 285 7.02 2.29 -12.99
CA LEU A 285 7.80 1.35 -12.17
C LEU A 285 7.22 1.21 -10.75
N LEU A 286 6.53 2.25 -10.28
CA LEU A 286 5.93 2.36 -8.95
C LEU A 286 4.41 2.36 -8.92
N ALA A 287 3.74 2.28 -10.08
CA ALA A 287 2.29 2.18 -10.12
C ALA A 287 1.78 0.96 -9.33
N ARG A 288 2.65 -0.02 -9.07
CA ARG A 288 2.35 -1.28 -8.39
C ARG A 288 3.22 -1.42 -7.13
N GLY A 289 2.59 -1.71 -5.99
CA GLY A 289 3.30 -2.05 -4.74
C GLY A 289 3.68 -0.90 -3.79
N ILE A 290 3.41 0.37 -4.12
CA ILE A 290 3.50 1.44 -3.12
C ILE A 290 2.25 1.38 -2.23
N ASP A 291 2.42 0.99 -0.98
CA ASP A 291 1.44 1.22 0.09
C ASP A 291 1.77 2.54 0.79
N VAL A 292 1.14 3.62 0.32
CA VAL A 292 1.14 4.94 0.97
C VAL A 292 -0.32 5.30 1.21
N GLN A 293 -0.77 5.07 2.44
CA GLN A 293 -2.17 5.24 2.87
C GLN A 293 -2.65 6.71 2.84
N GLN A 294 -1.76 7.67 2.58
CA GLN A 294 -2.00 9.11 2.69
C GLN A 294 -2.14 9.83 1.33
N VAL A 295 -2.04 9.13 0.19
CA VAL A 295 -2.19 9.74 -1.13
C VAL A 295 -3.66 10.04 -1.41
N SER A 296 -3.99 11.33 -1.49
CA SER A 296 -5.36 11.80 -1.78
C SER A 296 -5.57 12.09 -3.27
N LEU A 297 -4.49 12.41 -4.00
CA LEU A 297 -4.54 12.88 -5.38
C LEU A 297 -3.54 12.12 -6.25
N VAL A 298 -4.02 11.58 -7.37
CA VAL A 298 -3.17 11.02 -8.43
C VAL A 298 -3.33 11.88 -9.67
N ILE A 299 -2.22 12.30 -10.27
CA ILE A 299 -2.20 13.06 -11.52
C ILE A 299 -1.54 12.22 -12.58
N ASN A 300 -2.29 11.83 -13.61
CA ASN A 300 -1.74 11.29 -14.84
C ASN A 300 -1.33 12.45 -15.73
N TYR A 301 -0.09 12.92 -15.58
CA TYR A 301 0.49 13.95 -16.46
C TYR A 301 0.56 13.44 -17.90
N ASP A 302 0.87 12.15 -18.04
CA ASP A 302 0.68 11.40 -19.27
C ASP A 302 -0.36 10.30 -19.07
N LEU A 303 -1.25 10.10 -20.04
CA LEU A 303 -2.11 8.93 -20.03
C LEU A 303 -1.29 7.64 -20.18
N PRO A 304 -1.63 6.58 -19.42
CA PRO A 304 -0.95 5.29 -19.52
C PRO A 304 -1.17 4.63 -20.88
N ALA A 305 -0.26 3.72 -21.24
CA ALA A 305 -0.32 3.01 -22.52
C ALA A 305 -1.41 1.91 -22.58
N SER A 306 -1.80 1.34 -21.43
CA SER A 306 -2.83 0.31 -21.34
C SER A 306 -3.86 0.61 -20.23
N PRO A 307 -5.10 0.13 -20.36
CA PRO A 307 -6.11 0.20 -19.30
C PRO A 307 -5.62 -0.42 -17.99
N ASP A 308 -4.92 -1.56 -18.04
CA ASP A 308 -4.39 -2.20 -16.84
C ASP A 308 -3.45 -1.26 -16.06
N THR A 309 -2.59 -0.53 -16.76
CA THR A 309 -1.67 0.42 -16.12
C THR A 309 -2.44 1.57 -15.45
N TYR A 310 -3.56 2.01 -16.04
CA TYR A 310 -4.41 3.06 -15.49
C TYR A 310 -4.93 2.71 -14.10
N ILE A 311 -5.53 1.53 -13.94
CA ILE A 311 -6.10 1.11 -12.65
C ILE A 311 -5.04 1.01 -11.55
N HIS A 312 -3.81 0.59 -11.90
CA HIS A 312 -2.72 0.54 -10.93
C HIS A 312 -2.25 1.93 -10.48
N ARG A 313 -2.19 2.90 -11.39
CA ARG A 313 -1.83 4.29 -11.08
C ARG A 313 -2.83 4.93 -10.12
N ILE A 314 -4.12 4.81 -10.43
CA ILE A 314 -5.16 5.53 -9.67
C ILE A 314 -5.61 4.79 -8.40
N GLY A 315 -5.49 3.44 -8.38
CA GLY A 315 -5.77 2.57 -7.23
C GLY A 315 -4.83 2.74 -6.02
N ARG A 316 -4.07 3.85 -6.00
CA ARG A 316 -3.29 4.33 -4.85
C ARG A 316 -4.12 5.27 -3.97
N SER A 317 -5.07 5.99 -4.56
CA SER A 317 -6.03 6.83 -3.83
C SER A 317 -7.26 5.99 -3.46
N GLY A 318 -7.84 6.19 -2.27
CA GLY A 318 -9.12 5.57 -1.91
C GLY A 318 -9.10 4.31 -1.01
N ARG A 319 -7.98 3.99 -0.37
CA ARG A 319 -7.89 2.83 0.55
C ARG A 319 -8.69 3.05 1.85
N PHE A 320 -9.32 2.00 2.37
CA PHE A 320 -10.09 2.00 3.63
C PHE A 320 -11.26 3.00 3.69
N GLY A 321 -12.02 3.14 2.60
CA GLY A 321 -13.20 4.02 2.55
C GLY A 321 -12.88 5.52 2.46
N ARG A 322 -11.61 5.88 2.20
CA ARG A 322 -11.22 7.27 1.91
C ARG A 322 -11.61 7.63 0.48
N LYS A 323 -11.92 8.90 0.22
CA LYS A 323 -12.21 9.39 -1.13
C LYS A 323 -10.91 9.83 -1.82
N GLY A 324 -10.59 9.23 -2.95
CA GLY A 324 -9.47 9.59 -3.82
C GLY A 324 -9.91 10.50 -4.96
N VAL A 325 -8.96 11.24 -5.55
CA VAL A 325 -9.16 11.96 -6.81
C VAL A 325 -8.07 11.57 -7.78
N ALA A 326 -8.46 11.25 -9.01
CA ALA A 326 -7.55 11.04 -10.13
C ALA A 326 -7.80 12.11 -11.20
N ILE A 327 -6.77 12.83 -11.61
CA ILE A 327 -6.84 13.86 -12.65
C ILE A 327 -5.99 13.42 -13.84
N ASN A 328 -6.59 13.40 -15.02
CA ASN A 328 -5.96 12.99 -16.26
C ASN A 328 -5.71 14.20 -17.15
N PHE A 329 -4.46 14.47 -17.52
CA PHE A 329 -4.18 15.48 -18.54
C PHE A 329 -4.30 14.86 -19.92
N VAL A 330 -5.16 15.46 -20.75
CA VAL A 330 -5.48 14.96 -22.08
C VAL A 330 -5.27 16.09 -23.06
N THR A 331 -4.37 15.89 -24.01
CA THR A 331 -4.16 16.87 -25.07
C THR A 331 -5.28 16.83 -26.11
N ASN A 332 -5.35 17.84 -26.97
CA ASN A 332 -6.28 17.84 -28.09
C ASN A 332 -5.95 16.79 -29.19
N ASP A 333 -4.87 16.01 -29.04
CA ASP A 333 -4.56 14.89 -29.93
C ASP A 333 -5.65 13.82 -29.85
N ASP A 334 -6.24 13.48 -31.01
CA ASP A 334 -7.26 12.43 -31.14
C ASP A 334 -6.78 11.10 -30.55
N LYS A 335 -5.47 10.80 -30.61
CA LYS A 335 -4.91 9.59 -30.01
C LYS A 335 -5.02 9.57 -28.49
N GLU A 336 -4.93 10.72 -27.81
CA GLU A 336 -5.08 10.78 -26.36
C GLU A 336 -6.55 10.71 -25.95
N LYS A 337 -7.44 11.36 -26.70
CA LYS A 337 -8.90 11.23 -26.51
C LYS A 337 -9.36 9.78 -26.71
N ASP A 338 -8.85 9.10 -27.73
CA ASP A 338 -9.14 7.69 -27.98
C ASP A 338 -8.61 6.78 -26.87
N LYS A 339 -7.45 7.09 -26.28
CA LYS A 339 -6.94 6.34 -25.12
C LYS A 339 -7.85 6.50 -23.91
N LEU A 340 -8.30 7.73 -23.61
CA LEU A 340 -9.22 7.97 -22.50
C LEU A 340 -10.53 7.21 -22.70
N LYS A 341 -11.14 7.29 -23.89
CA LYS A 341 -12.37 6.56 -24.23
C LYS A 341 -12.20 5.05 -24.14
N LYS A 342 -11.04 4.51 -24.53
CA LYS A 342 -10.74 3.09 -24.37
C LYS A 342 -10.70 2.68 -22.90
N ILE A 343 -10.16 3.52 -22.02
CA ILE A 343 -10.15 3.28 -20.57
C ILE A 343 -11.58 3.31 -20.01
N GLU A 344 -12.36 4.33 -20.36
CA GLU A 344 -13.78 4.44 -19.98
C GLU A 344 -14.58 3.20 -20.41
N SER A 345 -14.45 2.81 -21.68
CA SER A 345 -15.18 1.66 -22.23
C SER A 345 -14.70 0.33 -21.65
N TYR A 346 -13.41 0.19 -21.34
CA TYR A 346 -12.85 -1.06 -20.80
C TYR A 346 -13.32 -1.32 -19.37
N TYR A 347 -13.45 -0.27 -18.56
CA TYR A 347 -13.86 -0.36 -17.15
C TYR A 347 -15.32 0.04 -16.92
N SER A 348 -16.09 0.30 -17.98
CA SER A 348 -17.48 0.78 -17.88
C SER A 348 -17.62 1.98 -16.91
N THR A 349 -16.66 2.90 -16.93
CA THR A 349 -16.59 4.07 -16.04
C THR A 349 -16.78 5.36 -16.83
N GLN A 350 -17.20 6.43 -16.15
CA GLN A 350 -17.25 7.78 -16.70
C GLN A 350 -16.12 8.62 -16.09
N ILE A 351 -15.33 9.29 -16.93
CA ILE A 351 -14.30 10.24 -16.52
C ILE A 351 -14.79 11.63 -16.91
N GLU A 352 -15.22 12.41 -15.92
CA GLU A 352 -15.83 13.72 -16.17
C GLU A 352 -14.78 14.79 -16.49
N GLU A 353 -15.16 15.78 -17.29
CA GLU A 353 -14.32 16.97 -17.44
C GLU A 353 -14.29 17.72 -16.11
N MET A 354 -13.10 18.16 -15.68
CA MET A 354 -12.96 18.84 -14.39
C MET A 354 -13.74 20.16 -14.40
N PRO A 355 -14.74 20.37 -13.53
CA PRO A 355 -15.53 21.58 -13.52
C PRO A 355 -14.67 22.78 -13.06
N LEU A 356 -14.71 23.87 -13.84
CA LEU A 356 -14.00 25.12 -13.54
C LEU A 356 -14.53 25.81 -12.26
N GLU A 357 -15.72 25.45 -11.79
CA GLU A 357 -16.33 25.98 -10.57
C GLU A 357 -16.82 24.84 -9.66
N LYS A 358 -16.32 24.83 -8.40
CA LYS A 358 -16.69 23.97 -7.26
C LYS A 358 -15.96 22.64 -7.13
N MET A 359 -14.75 22.69 -6.58
CA MET A 359 -14.25 21.62 -5.71
C MET A 359 -14.54 21.94 -4.24
N SER A 360 -15.82 21.94 -3.85
CA SER A 360 -16.22 21.74 -2.45
C SER A 360 -16.65 20.29 -2.29
N THR A 361 -15.85 19.49 -1.62
CA THR A 361 -16.18 18.10 -1.23
C THR A 361 -17.50 18.07 -0.47
N LYS A 362 -18.58 17.60 -1.10
CA LYS A 362 -19.78 17.15 -0.40
C LYS A 362 -19.66 15.65 -0.14
N GLU A 363 -19.87 15.29 1.11
CA GLU A 363 -19.81 13.92 1.61
C GLU A 363 -21.12 13.21 1.32
N GLU A 364 -21.10 12.26 0.39
CA GLU A 364 -22.09 11.19 0.36
C GLU A 364 -21.42 9.86 0.72
N THR A 365 -22.00 9.18 1.71
CA THR A 365 -21.65 7.83 2.19
C THR A 365 -22.45 6.82 1.37
N PHE A 366 -21.78 5.84 0.77
CA PHE A 366 -22.43 4.66 0.21
C PHE A 366 -21.68 3.41 0.67
N ASN A 367 -22.45 2.49 1.28
CA ASN A 367 -22.09 1.10 1.51
C ASN A 367 -22.54 0.32 0.28
N ASN A 368 -21.73 -0.58 -0.27
CA ASN A 368 -22.22 -1.71 -1.07
C ASN A 368 -21.24 -2.89 -0.91
N GLU A 369 -21.57 -3.79 0.02
CA GLU A 369 -21.15 -5.18 -0.01
C GLU A 369 -22.20 -5.91 -0.83
N ASN A 370 -21.86 -6.40 -2.03
CA ASN A 370 -22.49 -7.53 -2.75
C ASN A 370 -22.07 -7.46 -4.22
N ASP A 371 -20.99 -8.14 -4.64
CA ASP A 371 -20.80 -8.62 -6.04
C ASP A 371 -19.40 -9.27 -6.25
N ILE A 372 -19.16 -10.36 -5.52
CA ILE A 372 -18.02 -11.26 -5.77
C ILE A 372 -18.59 -12.57 -6.34
N GLU A 373 -18.18 -12.93 -7.56
CA GLU A 373 -18.49 -14.22 -8.17
C GLU A 373 -17.33 -15.19 -7.95
N GLY A 374 -17.64 -16.33 -7.34
CA GLY A 374 -16.65 -17.36 -7.08
C GLY A 374 -17.33 -18.68 -6.79
N ASN A 375 -16.61 -19.78 -6.95
CA ASN A 375 -17.09 -21.12 -6.56
C ASN A 375 -16.86 -21.40 -5.05
N THR A 376 -16.66 -20.35 -4.26
CA THR A 376 -16.47 -20.39 -2.81
C THR A 376 -17.80 -20.13 -2.13
N GLU A 377 -18.36 -21.16 -1.52
CA GLU A 377 -19.71 -21.10 -0.90
C GLU A 377 -19.69 -20.53 0.53
N GLU A 378 -18.54 -20.58 1.22
CA GLU A 378 -18.41 -20.17 2.62
C GLU A 378 -17.85 -18.74 2.74
N ILE A 379 -18.67 -17.84 3.28
CA ILE A 379 -18.29 -16.46 3.65
C ILE A 379 -18.12 -16.41 5.17
N VAL A 380 -16.97 -15.93 5.65
CA VAL A 380 -16.68 -15.82 7.08
C VAL A 380 -16.56 -14.36 7.51
N ASP A 381 -17.53 -13.87 8.28
CA ASP A 381 -17.69 -12.44 8.58
C ASP A 381 -16.72 -11.86 9.61
N THR A 382 -16.03 -12.69 10.38
CA THR A 382 -15.13 -12.27 11.46
C THR A 382 -13.86 -13.11 11.49
N PHE A 383 -12.74 -12.53 11.97
CA PHE A 383 -11.49 -13.28 12.11
C PHE A 383 -11.60 -14.40 13.15
N ASP A 384 -12.38 -14.23 14.21
CA ASP A 384 -12.61 -15.26 15.24
C ASP A 384 -13.28 -16.51 14.67
N ALA A 385 -14.22 -16.33 13.73
CA ALA A 385 -14.92 -17.44 13.09
C ALA A 385 -14.02 -18.26 12.12
N LEU A 386 -12.83 -17.76 11.77
CA LEU A 386 -11.87 -18.49 10.94
C LEU A 386 -11.13 -19.60 11.70
N GLY A 387 -11.22 -19.64 13.04
CA GLY A 387 -10.53 -20.65 13.86
C GLY A 387 -9.01 -20.52 13.84
N LEU A 388 -8.50 -19.27 13.78
CA LEU A 388 -7.08 -18.96 13.73
C LEU A 388 -6.41 -19.14 15.10
N ASN A 389 -5.09 -19.33 15.10
CA ASN A 389 -4.28 -19.36 16.32
C ASN A 389 -4.47 -18.06 17.14
N GLU A 390 -4.65 -18.16 18.45
CA GLU A 390 -4.89 -16.99 19.33
C GLU A 390 -3.79 -15.91 19.22
N LYS A 391 -2.52 -16.32 19.05
CA LYS A 391 -1.41 -15.39 18.87
C LYS A 391 -1.47 -14.68 17.52
N LEU A 392 -1.94 -15.38 16.49
CA LEU A 392 -2.17 -14.80 15.16
C LEU A 392 -3.36 -13.85 15.18
N LEU A 393 -4.48 -14.22 15.81
CA LEU A 393 -5.63 -13.33 16.03
C LEU A 393 -5.21 -12.05 16.75
N ARG A 394 -4.41 -12.19 17.81
CA ARG A 394 -3.84 -11.04 18.52
C ARG A 394 -3.00 -10.17 17.58
N GLY A 395 -2.17 -10.78 16.73
CA GLY A 395 -1.40 -10.07 15.70
C GLY A 395 -2.30 -9.28 14.74
N ILE A 396 -3.34 -9.92 14.21
CA ILE A 396 -4.32 -9.32 13.29
C ILE A 396 -4.99 -8.08 13.92
N TYR A 397 -5.52 -8.21 15.14
CA TYR A 397 -6.17 -7.09 15.82
C TYR A 397 -5.18 -5.98 16.22
N SER A 398 -3.95 -6.34 16.58
CA SER A 398 -2.90 -5.37 16.93
C SER A 398 -2.36 -4.63 15.69
N TYR A 399 -2.40 -5.27 14.53
CA TYR A 399 -2.10 -4.65 13.23
C TYR A 399 -3.13 -3.57 12.86
N GLY A 400 -4.33 -3.63 13.45
CA GLY A 400 -5.41 -2.66 13.24
C GLY A 400 -6.55 -3.16 12.36
N PHE A 401 -6.62 -4.47 12.07
CA PHE A 401 -7.79 -5.05 11.40
C PHE A 401 -8.95 -5.17 12.39
N GLU A 402 -10.12 -4.63 12.04
CA GLU A 402 -11.35 -4.81 12.84
C GLU A 402 -12.23 -5.94 12.29
N LYS A 403 -12.33 -6.05 10.97
CA LYS A 403 -13.11 -7.07 10.25
C LYS A 403 -12.40 -7.51 8.97
N PRO A 404 -12.59 -8.75 8.52
CA PRO A 404 -12.03 -9.22 7.27
C PRO A 404 -12.66 -8.47 6.08
N SER A 405 -11.83 -8.06 5.12
CA SER A 405 -12.29 -7.54 3.83
C SER A 405 -12.95 -8.63 2.99
N ALA A 406 -13.68 -8.27 1.93
CA ALA A 406 -14.45 -9.22 1.14
C ALA A 406 -13.61 -10.39 0.55
N ILE A 407 -12.34 -10.13 0.17
CA ILE A 407 -11.40 -11.17 -0.27
C ILE A 407 -10.83 -11.99 0.90
N GLN A 408 -10.71 -11.41 2.10
CA GLN A 408 -10.27 -12.15 3.29
C GLN A 408 -11.37 -13.11 3.77
N GLN A 409 -12.63 -12.65 3.80
CA GLN A 409 -13.81 -13.43 4.18
C GLN A 409 -13.95 -14.72 3.36
N ARG A 410 -13.64 -14.65 2.06
CA ARG A 410 -13.78 -15.76 1.11
C ARG A 410 -12.48 -16.50 0.84
N GLY A 411 -11.33 -15.85 1.00
CA GLY A 411 -10.02 -16.36 0.59
C GLY A 411 -9.21 -17.05 1.66
N ILE A 412 -9.40 -16.70 2.94
CA ILE A 412 -8.61 -17.33 4.01
C ILE A 412 -9.03 -18.79 4.18
N LYS A 413 -10.34 -19.04 4.33
CA LYS A 413 -10.87 -20.37 4.67
C LYS A 413 -10.54 -21.46 3.63
N PRO A 414 -10.68 -21.23 2.29
CA PRO A 414 -10.28 -22.23 1.29
C PRO A 414 -8.80 -22.62 1.39
N ILE A 415 -7.92 -21.63 1.64
CA ILE A 415 -6.49 -21.90 1.80
C ILE A 415 -6.25 -22.74 3.06
N LEU A 416 -6.91 -22.43 4.18
CA LEU A 416 -6.78 -23.21 5.41
C LEU A 416 -7.30 -24.64 5.26
N ASN A 417 -8.31 -24.85 4.41
CA ASN A 417 -8.87 -26.17 4.11
C ASN A 417 -8.01 -26.97 3.11
N GLY A 418 -6.89 -26.41 2.64
CA GLY A 418 -5.95 -27.08 1.73
C GLY A 418 -6.31 -26.99 0.25
N TYR A 419 -7.31 -26.16 -0.13
CA TYR A 419 -7.65 -25.96 -1.53
C TYR A 419 -6.67 -25.02 -2.21
N ASP A 420 -6.33 -25.32 -3.46
CA ASP A 420 -5.72 -24.35 -4.35
C ASP A 420 -6.68 -23.16 -4.52
N THR A 421 -6.17 -21.93 -4.54
CA THR A 421 -7.03 -20.74 -4.48
C THR A 421 -6.59 -19.67 -5.49
N ILE A 422 -7.54 -19.10 -6.24
CA ILE A 422 -7.33 -17.97 -7.12
C ILE A 422 -8.09 -16.78 -6.55
N GLY A 423 -7.37 -15.74 -6.14
CA GLY A 423 -7.93 -14.47 -5.69
C GLY A 423 -7.68 -13.35 -6.70
N GLN A 424 -8.70 -12.98 -7.47
CA GLN A 424 -8.65 -11.78 -8.30
C GLN A 424 -9.27 -10.62 -7.54
N ALA A 425 -8.44 -9.63 -7.17
CA ALA A 425 -8.93 -8.38 -6.58
C ALA A 425 -7.94 -7.24 -6.81
N GLN A 426 -8.43 -6.00 -6.74
CA GLN A 426 -7.58 -4.81 -6.87
C GLN A 426 -6.48 -4.72 -5.80
N SER A 427 -5.47 -3.90 -6.07
CA SER A 427 -4.43 -3.59 -5.08
C SER A 427 -5.04 -2.87 -3.88
N GLY A 428 -4.65 -3.24 -2.66
CA GLY A 428 -5.19 -2.61 -1.44
C GLY A 428 -6.50 -3.20 -0.91
N THR A 429 -7.06 -4.22 -1.56
CA THR A 429 -8.27 -4.94 -1.10
C THR A 429 -8.02 -5.95 0.02
N GLY A 430 -6.77 -6.15 0.42
CA GLY A 430 -6.39 -7.06 1.51
C GLY A 430 -5.76 -8.39 1.05
N LYS A 431 -5.51 -8.61 -0.25
CA LYS A 431 -4.84 -9.80 -0.81
C LYS A 431 -3.61 -10.24 0.00
N THR A 432 -2.70 -9.30 0.26
CA THR A 432 -1.46 -9.57 1.03
C THR A 432 -1.75 -10.15 2.40
N ALA A 433 -2.66 -9.53 3.14
CA ALA A 433 -3.05 -10.04 4.45
C ALA A 433 -3.78 -11.39 4.33
N THR A 434 -4.60 -11.62 3.30
CA THR A 434 -5.24 -12.92 3.06
C THR A 434 -4.22 -14.05 3.03
N PHE A 435 -3.21 -13.97 2.15
CA PHE A 435 -2.24 -15.06 2.02
C PHE A 435 -1.19 -15.09 3.13
N VAL A 436 -0.84 -13.95 3.75
CA VAL A 436 0.07 -13.93 4.91
C VAL A 436 -0.58 -14.57 6.13
N ILE A 437 -1.84 -14.23 6.44
CA ILE A 437 -2.59 -14.85 7.53
C ILE A 437 -2.71 -16.36 7.31
N SER A 438 -3.10 -16.79 6.10
CA SER A 438 -3.18 -18.21 5.77
C SER A 438 -1.82 -18.91 5.88
N SER A 439 -0.74 -18.28 5.41
CA SER A 439 0.61 -18.83 5.53
C SER A 439 1.02 -19.01 6.99
N LEU A 440 0.87 -17.96 7.81
CA LEU A 440 1.20 -18.00 9.23
C LEU A 440 0.41 -19.09 9.94
N GLN A 441 -0.88 -19.24 9.65
CA GLN A 441 -1.71 -20.28 10.26
C GLN A 441 -1.27 -21.70 9.91
N LEU A 442 -0.73 -21.94 8.71
CA LEU A 442 -0.39 -23.28 8.21
C LEU A 442 1.04 -23.76 8.56
N ILE A 443 1.95 -22.85 8.86
CA ILE A 443 3.34 -23.19 9.21
C ILE A 443 3.47 -23.67 10.66
N ASN A 444 4.45 -24.54 10.91
CA ASN A 444 4.84 -24.95 12.25
C ASN A 444 6.07 -24.14 12.70
N TYR A 445 5.93 -23.36 13.77
CA TYR A 445 6.97 -22.48 14.32
C TYR A 445 8.05 -23.21 15.12
N ASP A 446 7.79 -24.45 15.56
CA ASP A 446 8.78 -25.25 16.29
C ASP A 446 9.80 -25.89 15.35
N TYR A 447 9.51 -25.91 14.04
CA TYR A 447 10.35 -26.51 13.03
C TYR A 447 10.90 -25.47 12.05
N VAL A 448 12.17 -25.12 12.23
CA VAL A 448 12.85 -24.09 11.46
C VAL A 448 13.28 -24.62 10.07
N ALA A 449 12.30 -24.72 9.18
CA ALA A 449 12.48 -25.03 7.76
C ALA A 449 11.48 -24.22 6.93
N CYS A 450 11.82 -23.97 5.66
CA CYS A 450 10.95 -23.20 4.78
C CYS A 450 9.68 -24.01 4.49
N GLN A 451 8.53 -23.49 4.93
CA GLN A 451 7.23 -24.13 4.84
C GLN A 451 6.24 -23.35 3.96
N ALA A 452 6.47 -22.06 3.74
CA ALA A 452 5.72 -21.26 2.77
C ALA A 452 6.67 -20.43 1.90
N LEU A 453 6.42 -20.44 0.59
CA LEU A 453 7.17 -19.68 -0.40
C LEU A 453 6.24 -18.73 -1.15
N ILE A 454 6.55 -17.44 -1.12
CA ILE A 454 5.78 -16.38 -1.76
C ILE A 454 6.63 -15.71 -2.84
N LEU A 455 6.18 -15.76 -4.09
CA LEU A 455 6.79 -14.98 -5.18
C LEU A 455 6.09 -13.65 -5.35
N ALA A 456 6.88 -12.59 -5.48
CA ALA A 456 6.40 -11.25 -5.77
C ALA A 456 7.19 -10.64 -6.97
N PRO A 457 6.56 -9.80 -7.81
CA PRO A 457 7.19 -9.22 -9.01
C PRO A 457 8.33 -8.25 -8.72
N THR A 458 8.33 -7.59 -7.55
CA THR A 458 9.28 -6.51 -7.23
C THR A 458 9.94 -6.75 -5.87
N ARG A 459 11.09 -6.10 -5.68
CA ARG A 459 11.86 -6.20 -4.44
C ARG A 459 11.14 -5.51 -3.31
N GLU A 460 10.56 -4.36 -3.61
CA GLU A 460 9.81 -3.50 -2.70
C GLU A 460 8.59 -4.25 -2.15
N LEU A 461 7.86 -4.95 -3.03
CA LEU A 461 6.71 -5.74 -2.61
C LEU A 461 7.14 -6.96 -1.78
N ALA A 462 8.20 -7.67 -2.19
CA ALA A 462 8.72 -8.78 -1.39
C ALA A 462 9.16 -8.35 0.02
N GLN A 463 9.85 -7.22 0.15
CA GLN A 463 10.24 -6.65 1.43
C GLN A 463 9.05 -6.15 2.25
N GLN A 464 8.00 -5.64 1.59
CA GLN A 464 6.77 -5.25 2.27
C GLN A 464 6.05 -6.47 2.84
N ILE A 465 5.89 -7.53 2.06
CA ILE A 465 5.28 -8.79 2.52
C ILE A 465 6.09 -9.37 3.69
N GLN A 466 7.44 -9.33 3.61
CA GLN A 466 8.29 -9.76 4.71
C GLN A 466 7.97 -8.98 6.00
N LYS A 467 7.93 -7.64 5.95
CA LYS A 467 7.61 -6.78 7.10
C LYS A 467 6.21 -6.95 7.66
N VAL A 468 5.27 -7.41 6.84
CA VAL A 468 3.91 -7.73 7.29
C VAL A 468 3.90 -9.09 7.99
N SER A 469 4.80 -9.99 7.59
CA SER A 469 4.89 -11.37 8.09
C SER A 469 5.69 -11.46 9.40
N GLU A 470 6.80 -10.73 9.52
CA GLU A 470 7.74 -10.67 10.64
C GLU A 470 8.06 -9.21 10.94
#